data_AF-A0A2M7SD99-F1
#
_entry.id   AF-A0A2M7SD99-F1
#
_cell.length_a   1.000
_cell.length_b   1.000
_cell.length_c   1.000
_cell.angle_alpha   90.00
_cell.angle_beta   90.00
_cell.angle_gamma   90.00
#
_symmetry.space_group_name_H-M   'P 1'
#
loop_
_entity.id
_entity.type
_entity.pdbx_description
1 polymer ?
#
loop_
_entity_poly.entity_id
_entity_poly.type
_entity_poly.pdbx_seq_one_letter_code
_entity_poly.pdbx_strand_id
1 'polypeptide(L)'
;MDLKRRIQRLCGKRNKASLNRTRPSLSLCESFIGQAKKIWNLLNDANSFSLNLREDSITDWNLLELYRMHPLEIIIKTFSSVEEGTVGADWEWWLNSQDFWLGFRVQAKKLDYATLKYKQLDRTNNRGRQIDLLIESALNDNLIPLYIFYNYWDVTRFDPEWLCETYNKDIKMLGCGLSYAECIRDILNAGDKNLQAISKVMYPWSCLVCCRFFSTKEDKNLPNRAFDFIKGAFENKIRDKEKEFPSNKFISSEPPSYISKIMNEKELSKEEQERVKVKRIIIVKEKKSDL
;
A
#
# COMPACT_ATOMS: atom_id res chain seq x y z
N MET A 1 28.49 -17.43 -48.24
CA MET A 1 27.85 -16.24 -48.85
C MET A 1 26.35 -16.31 -48.54
N ASP A 2 25.94 -16.26 -47.28
CA ASP A 2 25.91 -15.14 -46.33
C ASP A 2 24.50 -14.55 -46.22
N LEU A 3 23.58 -15.41 -45.73
CA LEU A 3 22.23 -15.08 -45.29
C LEU A 3 22.24 -14.10 -44.09
N LYS A 4 23.40 -13.89 -43.44
CA LYS A 4 23.57 -12.91 -42.35
C LYS A 4 23.56 -11.45 -42.85
N ARG A 5 23.82 -11.18 -44.13
CA ARG A 5 23.77 -9.81 -44.69
C ARG A 5 22.38 -9.29 -45.03
N ARG A 6 21.36 -10.16 -45.11
CA ARG A 6 19.99 -9.75 -45.47
C ARG A 6 19.12 -9.37 -44.27
N ILE A 7 19.40 -9.92 -43.09
CA ILE A 7 18.66 -9.60 -41.85
C ILE A 7 19.11 -8.25 -41.26
N GLN A 8 20.34 -7.81 -41.53
CA GLN A 8 20.89 -6.55 -41.01
C GLN A 8 20.36 -5.28 -41.71
N ARG A 9 19.55 -5.41 -42.78
CA ARG A 9 18.96 -4.27 -43.51
C ARG A 9 17.49 -4.00 -43.23
N LEU A 10 16.82 -4.83 -42.41
CA LEU A 10 15.42 -4.61 -42.01
C LEU A 10 15.26 -3.99 -40.60
N CYS A 11 16.35 -3.91 -39.82
CA CYS A 11 16.39 -3.08 -38.62
C CYS A 11 16.83 -1.66 -39.01
N GLY A 12 15.88 -0.90 -39.56
CA GLY A 12 16.04 0.53 -39.77
C GLY A 12 16.48 1.21 -38.47
N LYS A 13 17.56 1.98 -38.58
CA LYS A 13 18.06 2.92 -37.57
C LYS A 13 16.90 3.80 -37.09
N ARG A 14 16.27 3.45 -35.97
CA ARG A 14 15.43 4.39 -35.23
C ARG A 14 16.37 5.35 -34.53
N ASN A 15 16.49 6.54 -35.10
CA ASN A 15 17.10 7.69 -34.46
C ASN A 15 16.59 7.81 -33.02
N LYS A 16 17.50 7.72 -32.04
CA LYS A 16 17.26 8.05 -30.62
C LYS A 16 17.14 9.57 -30.43
N ALA A 17 16.30 10.22 -31.23
CA ALA A 17 16.13 11.66 -31.21
C ALA A 17 14.67 12.03 -31.53
N SER A 18 13.74 11.55 -30.70
CA SER A 18 12.42 12.20 -30.49
C SER A 18 11.65 11.52 -29.36
N LEU A 19 12.11 11.67 -28.11
CA LEU A 19 11.33 11.31 -26.93
C LEU A 19 11.53 12.31 -25.78
N ASN A 20 11.80 13.58 -26.11
CA ASN A 20 11.65 14.70 -25.18
C ASN A 20 10.32 15.40 -25.46
N ARG A 21 9.22 14.67 -25.26
CA ARG A 21 8.00 15.31 -24.75
C ARG A 21 8.06 15.12 -23.25
N THR A 22 8.55 16.13 -22.55
CA THR A 22 8.44 16.24 -21.09
C THR A 22 6.96 16.20 -20.73
N ARG A 23 6.43 14.99 -20.52
CA ARG A 23 5.24 14.84 -19.69
C ARG A 23 5.65 15.37 -18.31
N PRO A 24 4.83 16.21 -17.66
CA PRO A 24 5.03 16.49 -16.25
C PRO A 24 5.13 15.14 -15.55
N SER A 25 6.18 14.93 -14.75
CA SER A 25 6.23 13.76 -13.87
C SER A 25 5.03 13.87 -12.95
N LEU A 26 4.10 12.92 -13.03
CA LEU A 26 2.98 12.83 -12.09
C LEU A 26 3.55 12.78 -10.67
N SER A 27 2.94 13.48 -9.74
CA SER A 27 3.31 13.34 -8.32
C SER A 27 2.94 11.94 -7.80
N LEU A 28 3.61 11.49 -6.72
CA LEU A 28 3.21 10.27 -6.00
C LEU A 28 1.71 10.31 -5.65
N CYS A 29 1.22 11.49 -5.30
CA CYS A 29 -0.18 11.72 -5.01
C CYS A 29 -1.13 11.39 -6.15
N GLU A 30 -0.92 12.02 -7.29
CA GLU A 30 -1.75 11.82 -8.48
C GLU A 30 -1.69 10.35 -8.93
N SER A 31 -0.52 9.72 -8.81
CA SER A 31 -0.36 8.31 -9.14
C SER A 31 -1.13 7.39 -8.19
N PHE A 32 -1.06 7.58 -6.87
CA PHE A 32 -1.83 6.76 -5.93
C PHE A 32 -3.33 6.96 -6.12
N ILE A 33 -3.79 8.20 -6.31
CA ILE A 33 -5.19 8.51 -6.61
C ILE A 33 -5.63 7.81 -7.91
N GLY A 34 -4.85 7.99 -8.99
CA GLY A 34 -5.14 7.40 -10.29
C GLY A 34 -5.18 5.88 -10.24
N GLN A 35 -4.28 5.26 -9.50
CA GLN A 35 -4.24 3.82 -9.31
C GLN A 35 -5.45 3.28 -8.54
N ALA A 36 -5.90 3.95 -7.47
CA ALA A 36 -7.12 3.56 -6.78
C ALA A 36 -8.32 3.57 -7.73
N LYS A 37 -8.47 4.63 -8.53
CA LYS A 37 -9.56 4.75 -9.52
C LYS A 37 -9.46 3.69 -10.62
N LYS A 38 -8.25 3.33 -11.06
CA LYS A 38 -8.03 2.23 -12.00
C LYS A 38 -8.46 0.89 -11.39
N ILE A 39 -8.09 0.59 -10.15
CA ILE A 39 -8.51 -0.64 -9.46
C ILE A 39 -10.03 -0.70 -9.30
N TRP A 40 -10.67 0.42 -8.94
CA TRP A 40 -12.13 0.50 -8.91
C TRP A 40 -12.76 0.07 -10.23
N ASN A 41 -12.32 0.68 -11.34
CA ASN A 41 -12.85 0.37 -12.67
C ASN A 41 -12.50 -1.07 -13.11
N LEU A 42 -11.28 -1.55 -12.82
CA LEU A 42 -10.87 -2.92 -13.12
C LEU A 42 -11.76 -3.95 -12.42
N LEU A 43 -12.11 -3.72 -11.15
CA LEU A 43 -12.98 -4.60 -10.40
C LEU A 43 -14.44 -4.50 -10.88
N ASN A 44 -14.89 -3.33 -11.32
CA ASN A 44 -16.18 -3.18 -11.99
C ASN A 44 -16.25 -4.00 -13.29
N ASP A 45 -15.22 -3.90 -14.12
CA ASP A 45 -15.16 -4.63 -15.39
C ASP A 45 -15.08 -6.14 -15.12
N ALA A 46 -14.20 -6.57 -14.22
CA ALA A 46 -14.09 -7.97 -13.82
C ALA A 46 -15.43 -8.52 -13.31
N ASN A 47 -16.16 -7.73 -12.51
CA ASN A 47 -17.50 -8.09 -12.07
C ASN A 47 -18.49 -8.25 -13.25
N SER A 48 -18.48 -7.31 -14.19
CA SER A 48 -19.34 -7.33 -15.38
C SER A 48 -19.09 -8.55 -16.27
N PHE A 49 -17.86 -9.08 -16.26
CA PHE A 49 -17.48 -10.30 -16.97
C PHE A 49 -17.45 -11.56 -16.09
N SER A 50 -17.94 -11.50 -14.84
CA SER A 50 -17.91 -12.62 -13.88
C SER A 50 -16.50 -13.21 -13.63
N LEU A 51 -15.46 -12.38 -13.73
CA LEU A 51 -14.07 -12.74 -13.47
C LEU A 51 -13.71 -12.49 -12.00
N ASN A 52 -13.20 -13.52 -11.33
CA ASN A 52 -12.76 -13.41 -9.94
C ASN A 52 -11.25 -13.15 -9.85
N LEU A 53 -10.85 -11.86 -9.90
CA LEU A 53 -9.45 -11.46 -9.75
C LEU A 53 -8.93 -11.77 -8.33
N ARG A 54 -7.75 -12.38 -8.23
CA ARG A 54 -7.10 -12.67 -6.93
C ARG A 54 -6.51 -11.41 -6.30
N GLU A 55 -6.50 -11.37 -4.96
CA GLU A 55 -5.88 -10.29 -4.15
C GLU A 55 -4.40 -10.08 -4.52
N ASP A 56 -3.62 -11.18 -4.62
CA ASP A 56 -2.22 -11.13 -5.05
C ASP A 56 -2.05 -10.45 -6.42
N SER A 57 -2.90 -10.81 -7.39
CA SER A 57 -2.81 -10.28 -8.76
C SER A 57 -3.14 -8.79 -8.83
N ILE A 58 -4.12 -8.34 -8.04
CA ILE A 58 -4.46 -6.92 -7.92
C ILE A 58 -3.28 -6.16 -7.31
N THR A 59 -2.67 -6.72 -6.26
CA THR A 59 -1.50 -6.15 -5.59
C THR A 59 -0.33 -6.01 -6.57
N ASP A 60 0.04 -7.09 -7.26
CA ASP A 60 1.14 -7.11 -8.23
C ASP A 60 0.92 -6.10 -9.36
N TRP A 61 -0.29 -6.04 -9.91
CA TRP A 61 -0.64 -5.08 -10.96
C TRP A 61 -0.50 -3.64 -10.46
N ASN A 62 -0.99 -3.36 -9.26
CA ASN A 62 -0.98 -2.03 -8.70
C ASN A 62 0.44 -1.53 -8.41
N LEU A 63 1.28 -2.39 -7.81
CA LEU A 63 2.68 -2.09 -7.52
C LEU A 63 3.52 -1.93 -8.80
N LEU A 64 3.28 -2.78 -9.81
CA LEU A 64 3.96 -2.67 -11.11
C LEU A 64 3.67 -1.33 -11.77
N GLU A 65 2.42 -0.91 -11.81
CA GLU A 65 2.04 0.37 -12.42
C GLU A 65 2.60 1.58 -11.66
N LEU A 66 2.61 1.52 -10.32
CA LEU A 66 3.28 2.54 -9.50
C LEU A 66 4.77 2.64 -9.83
N TYR A 67 5.48 1.51 -9.86
CA TYR A 67 6.90 1.46 -10.23
C TYR A 67 7.16 2.01 -11.64
N ARG A 68 6.30 1.68 -12.62
CA ARG A 68 6.41 2.19 -13.99
C ARG A 68 6.27 3.71 -14.07
N MET A 69 5.43 4.30 -13.20
CA MET A 69 5.25 5.75 -13.15
C MET A 69 6.36 6.46 -12.37
N HIS A 70 6.95 5.76 -11.39
CA HIS A 70 7.88 6.31 -10.41
C HIS A 70 9.14 5.44 -10.24
N PRO A 71 9.90 5.17 -11.33
CA PRO A 71 11.00 4.20 -11.28
C PRO A 71 12.22 4.69 -10.49
N LEU A 72 12.30 5.98 -10.15
CA LEU A 72 13.39 6.55 -9.35
C LEU A 72 13.01 6.69 -7.87
N GLU A 73 11.71 6.77 -7.60
CA GLU A 73 11.14 6.97 -6.27
C GLU A 73 10.71 5.64 -5.64
N ILE A 74 10.32 4.64 -6.44
CA ILE A 74 9.80 3.36 -5.95
C ILE A 74 10.79 2.23 -6.24
N ILE A 75 11.15 1.47 -5.21
CA ILE A 75 11.96 0.25 -5.30
C ILE A 75 11.09 -0.92 -4.83
N ILE A 76 11.08 -2.01 -5.59
CA ILE A 76 10.34 -3.23 -5.24
C ILE A 76 11.32 -4.40 -5.18
N LYS A 77 11.34 -5.10 -4.05
CA LYS A 77 12.04 -6.38 -3.88
C LYS A 77 11.03 -7.48 -3.59
N THR A 78 11.06 -8.54 -4.38
CA THR A 78 10.24 -9.74 -4.16
C THR A 78 11.10 -10.88 -3.60
N PHE A 79 10.48 -11.73 -2.79
CA PHE A 79 11.11 -12.90 -2.17
C PHE A 79 10.42 -14.17 -2.65
N SER A 80 11.22 -15.19 -2.98
CA SER A 80 10.74 -16.48 -3.51
C SER A 80 10.38 -17.48 -2.40
N SER A 81 10.84 -17.25 -1.16
CA SER A 81 10.60 -18.13 -0.02
C SER A 81 9.26 -17.82 0.64
N VAL A 82 8.27 -18.63 0.30
CA VAL A 82 6.90 -18.62 0.82
C VAL A 82 6.90 -19.15 2.27
N GLU A 83 7.19 -18.29 3.23
CA GLU A 83 6.68 -18.44 4.61
C GLU A 83 5.45 -17.55 4.82
N GLU A 84 4.58 -17.51 3.82
CA GLU A 84 3.30 -16.81 3.90
C GLU A 84 2.42 -17.50 4.94
N GLY A 85 2.31 -16.89 6.12
CA GLY A 85 1.56 -17.43 7.27
C GLY A 85 2.21 -17.22 8.62
N THR A 86 3.46 -16.74 8.68
CA THR A 86 4.14 -16.36 9.94
C THR A 86 3.65 -15.04 10.51
N VAL A 87 3.56 -13.99 9.69
CA VAL A 87 3.34 -12.61 10.16
C VAL A 87 1.99 -12.02 9.75
N GLY A 88 1.16 -12.77 9.04
CA GLY A 88 -0.19 -12.33 8.66
C GLY A 88 -0.22 -11.11 7.73
N ALA A 89 0.84 -10.89 6.94
CA ALA A 89 1.00 -9.73 6.05
C ALA A 89 1.40 -10.14 4.63
N ASP A 90 1.00 -9.35 3.65
CA ASP A 90 1.29 -9.57 2.24
C ASP A 90 2.58 -8.85 1.79
N TRP A 91 2.86 -7.66 2.32
CA TRP A 91 4.07 -6.89 2.06
C TRP A 91 4.45 -5.90 3.17
N GLU A 92 5.66 -5.35 3.07
CA GLU A 92 6.09 -4.17 3.83
C GLU A 92 6.21 -2.94 2.95
N TRP A 93 5.75 -1.80 3.48
CA TRP A 93 5.98 -0.48 2.90
C TRP A 93 6.95 0.30 3.75
N TRP A 94 7.95 0.90 3.10
CA TRP A 94 8.90 1.81 3.72
C TRP A 94 8.83 3.15 3.02
N LEU A 95 8.45 4.18 3.74
CA LEU A 95 8.48 5.55 3.25
C LEU A 95 9.77 6.21 3.70
N ASN A 96 10.39 6.95 2.78
CA ASN A 96 11.60 7.70 3.05
C ASN A 96 11.53 9.09 2.43
N SER A 97 12.05 10.05 3.18
CA SER A 97 12.38 11.37 2.67
C SER A 97 13.42 11.97 3.60
N GLN A 98 14.51 12.47 3.01
CA GLN A 98 15.70 12.90 3.77
C GLN A 98 16.19 11.74 4.66
N ASP A 99 16.49 12.03 5.92
CA ASP A 99 16.96 11.04 6.90
C ASP A 99 15.80 10.32 7.61
N PHE A 100 14.54 10.62 7.29
CA PHE A 100 13.42 10.01 8.00
C PHE A 100 12.93 8.73 7.31
N TRP A 101 12.55 7.76 8.13
CA TRP A 101 12.05 6.45 7.72
C TRP A 101 10.79 6.11 8.50
N LEU A 102 9.80 5.57 7.79
CA LEU A 102 8.58 5.05 8.38
C LEU A 102 8.21 3.72 7.72
N GLY A 103 8.06 2.68 8.54
CA GLY A 103 7.74 1.34 8.09
C GLY A 103 6.30 0.94 8.39
N PHE A 104 5.71 0.18 7.48
CA PHE A 104 4.38 -0.39 7.57
C PHE A 104 4.44 -1.87 7.23
N ARG A 105 3.60 -2.64 7.92
CA ARG A 105 3.32 -4.02 7.55
C ARG A 105 1.87 -4.11 7.09
N VAL A 106 1.66 -4.61 5.88
CA VAL A 106 0.40 -4.42 5.17
C VAL A 106 -0.22 -5.74 4.78
N GLN A 107 -1.51 -5.89 5.05
CA GLN A 107 -2.35 -6.97 4.55
C GLN A 107 -3.40 -6.41 3.59
N ALA A 108 -3.53 -6.99 2.41
CA ALA A 108 -4.61 -6.69 1.49
C ALA A 108 -5.82 -7.60 1.72
N LYS A 109 -7.01 -7.05 1.49
CA LYS A 109 -8.27 -7.80 1.37
C LYS A 109 -9.16 -7.23 0.28
N LYS A 110 -9.87 -8.08 -0.44
CA LYS A 110 -10.81 -7.70 -1.50
C LYS A 110 -12.25 -7.80 -1.01
N LEU A 111 -13.05 -6.80 -1.36
CA LEU A 111 -14.48 -6.81 -1.13
C LEU A 111 -15.17 -7.86 -2.00
N ASP A 112 -16.08 -8.63 -1.42
CA ASP A 112 -17.04 -9.43 -2.18
C ASP A 112 -18.20 -8.53 -2.61
N TYR A 113 -18.28 -8.22 -3.91
CA TYR A 113 -19.26 -7.26 -4.43
C TYR A 113 -20.72 -7.71 -4.19
N ALA A 114 -20.99 -9.01 -4.22
CA ALA A 114 -22.35 -9.54 -4.12
C ALA A 114 -22.87 -9.36 -2.70
N THR A 115 -22.05 -9.72 -1.71
CA THR A 115 -22.42 -9.70 -0.29
C THR A 115 -22.06 -8.40 0.43
N LEU A 116 -21.25 -7.53 -0.18
CA LEU A 116 -20.64 -6.34 0.44
C LEU A 116 -19.90 -6.66 1.75
N LYS A 117 -19.23 -7.82 1.77
CA LYS A 117 -18.47 -8.33 2.92
C LYS A 117 -17.05 -8.68 2.52
N TYR A 118 -16.11 -8.54 3.45
CA TYR A 118 -14.75 -9.05 3.29
C TYR A 118 -14.68 -10.47 3.86
N LYS A 119 -15.06 -11.46 3.03
CA LYS A 119 -15.27 -12.85 3.48
C LYS A 119 -14.06 -13.46 4.18
N GLN A 120 -12.85 -13.11 3.74
CA GLN A 120 -11.58 -13.66 4.21
C GLN A 120 -10.83 -12.74 5.20
N LEU A 121 -11.50 -11.72 5.74
CA LEU A 121 -10.87 -10.75 6.64
C LEU A 121 -10.54 -11.36 8.01
N ASP A 122 -11.46 -12.15 8.58
CA ASP A 122 -11.32 -12.79 9.89
C ASP A 122 -10.80 -14.23 9.80
N ARG A 123 -9.71 -14.42 9.05
CA ARG A 123 -9.14 -15.75 8.81
C ARG A 123 -8.27 -16.17 10.00
N THR A 124 -8.45 -17.41 10.43
CA THR A 124 -7.60 -18.08 11.43
C THR A 124 -6.80 -19.21 10.78
N ASN A 125 -5.54 -19.37 11.19
CA ASN A 125 -4.69 -20.50 10.81
C ASN A 125 -4.19 -21.22 12.08
N ASN A 126 -3.31 -22.21 11.91
CA ASN A 126 -2.71 -22.98 13.00
C ASN A 126 -1.85 -22.17 13.98
N ARG A 127 -1.50 -20.91 13.64
CA ARG A 127 -0.70 -20.01 14.47
C ARG A 127 -1.54 -18.93 15.16
N GLY A 128 -2.83 -18.84 14.81
CA GLY A 128 -3.75 -17.88 15.38
C GLY A 128 -4.51 -17.10 14.32
N ARG A 129 -5.11 -16.00 14.77
CA ARG A 129 -5.92 -15.12 13.94
C ARG A 129 -5.01 -14.20 13.13
N GLN A 130 -5.26 -14.08 11.82
CA GLN A 130 -4.36 -13.34 10.91
C GLN A 130 -4.16 -11.89 11.33
N ILE A 131 -5.21 -11.22 11.80
CA ILE A 131 -5.12 -9.81 12.23
C ILE A 131 -4.27 -9.62 13.49
N ASP A 132 -4.31 -10.58 14.42
CA ASP A 132 -3.52 -10.53 15.64
C ASP A 132 -2.04 -10.74 15.30
N LEU A 133 -1.74 -11.73 14.44
CA LEU A 133 -0.39 -11.96 13.90
C LEU A 133 0.17 -10.73 13.15
N LEU A 134 -0.67 -10.06 12.36
CA LEU A 134 -0.30 -8.82 11.67
C LEU A 134 0.10 -7.73 12.66
N ILE A 135 -0.75 -7.48 13.65
CA ILE A 135 -0.53 -6.43 14.66
C ILE A 135 0.71 -6.74 15.50
N GLU A 136 0.77 -7.92 16.10
CA GLU A 136 1.86 -8.31 17.00
C GLU A 136 3.20 -8.27 16.27
N SER A 137 3.28 -8.87 15.08
CA SER A 137 4.53 -8.90 14.33
C SER A 137 4.96 -7.49 13.91
N ALA A 138 4.03 -6.64 13.45
CA ALA A 138 4.36 -5.28 13.03
C ALA A 138 4.90 -4.46 14.21
N LEU A 139 4.21 -4.49 15.36
CA LEU A 139 4.61 -3.71 16.53
C LEU A 139 5.95 -4.19 17.11
N ASN A 140 6.22 -5.49 17.09
CA ASN A 140 7.52 -6.04 17.50
C ASN A 140 8.69 -5.51 16.63
N ASP A 141 8.43 -5.28 15.35
CA ASP A 141 9.41 -4.77 14.39
C ASP A 141 9.39 -3.23 14.25
N ASN A 142 8.64 -2.53 15.12
CA ASN A 142 8.40 -1.07 15.04
C ASN A 142 7.83 -0.64 13.68
N LEU A 143 6.87 -1.41 13.15
CA LEU A 143 6.11 -1.12 11.95
C LEU A 143 4.66 -0.85 12.30
N ILE A 144 4.01 -0.01 11.51
CA ILE A 144 2.58 0.27 11.67
C ILE A 144 1.77 -0.81 10.91
N PRO A 145 0.91 -1.59 11.58
CA PRO A 145 0.06 -2.58 10.92
C PRO A 145 -1.12 -1.93 10.18
N LEU A 146 -1.24 -2.20 8.89
CA LEU A 146 -2.26 -1.63 8.02
C LEU A 146 -3.02 -2.69 7.23
N TYR A 147 -4.27 -2.36 6.90
CA TYR A 147 -5.02 -3.01 5.84
C TYR A 147 -5.12 -2.13 4.60
N ILE A 148 -4.97 -2.75 3.43
CA ILE A 148 -5.41 -2.19 2.15
C ILE A 148 -6.61 -2.96 1.65
N PHE A 149 -7.68 -2.25 1.30
CA PHE A 149 -8.91 -2.84 0.79
C PHE A 149 -9.07 -2.58 -0.70
N TYR A 150 -9.20 -3.64 -1.50
CA TYR A 150 -9.53 -3.54 -2.91
C TYR A 150 -11.03 -3.58 -3.10
N ASN A 151 -11.58 -2.47 -3.59
CA ASN A 151 -13.02 -2.27 -3.56
C ASN A 151 -13.60 -1.91 -4.92
N TYR A 152 -14.78 -2.48 -5.14
CA TYR A 152 -15.76 -1.99 -6.08
C TYR A 152 -17.13 -2.38 -5.54
N TRP A 153 -18.08 -1.45 -5.57
CA TRP A 153 -19.48 -1.72 -5.31
C TRP A 153 -20.36 -0.73 -6.06
N ASP A 154 -21.63 -1.09 -6.22
CA ASP A 154 -22.65 -0.16 -6.70
C ASP A 154 -23.00 0.83 -5.58
N VAL A 155 -22.66 2.09 -5.81
CA VAL A 155 -22.85 3.19 -4.84
C VAL A 155 -24.31 3.43 -4.49
N THR A 156 -25.27 2.98 -5.32
CA THR A 156 -26.70 3.06 -5.00
C THR A 156 -27.10 2.11 -3.88
N ARG A 157 -26.34 1.01 -3.68
CA ARG A 157 -26.55 0.05 -2.59
C ARG A 157 -26.00 0.55 -1.27
N PHE A 158 -24.95 1.37 -1.32
CA PHE A 158 -24.28 1.91 -0.16
C PHE A 158 -23.41 3.10 -0.55
N ASP A 159 -23.69 4.27 0.04
CA ASP A 159 -22.86 5.46 -0.11
C ASP A 159 -22.20 5.77 1.25
N PRO A 160 -20.88 5.52 1.41
CA PRO A 160 -20.21 5.73 2.69
C PRO A 160 -20.05 7.21 3.02
N GLU A 161 -19.88 7.50 4.31
CA GLU A 161 -19.32 8.77 4.76
C GLU A 161 -17.92 8.97 4.17
N TRP A 162 -17.60 10.21 3.80
CA TRP A 162 -16.31 10.55 3.23
C TRP A 162 -15.36 11.07 4.31
N LEU A 163 -14.35 10.27 4.65
CA LEU A 163 -13.43 10.58 5.76
C LEU A 163 -12.21 11.41 5.34
N CYS A 164 -11.90 11.50 4.04
CA CYS A 164 -10.73 12.24 3.59
C CYS A 164 -11.00 13.74 3.61
N GLU A 165 -10.25 14.48 4.42
CA GLU A 165 -10.39 15.94 4.54
C GLU A 165 -9.52 16.72 3.56
N THR A 166 -8.64 16.04 2.79
CA THR A 166 -7.76 16.69 1.81
C THR A 166 -8.40 16.85 0.44
N TYR A 167 -9.25 15.91 0.03
CA TYR A 167 -9.89 15.91 -1.29
C TYR A 167 -11.40 15.77 -1.16
N ASN A 168 -12.14 16.37 -2.09
CA ASN A 168 -13.58 16.16 -2.21
C ASN A 168 -13.93 14.69 -2.43
N LYS A 169 -15.15 14.31 -2.02
CA LYS A 169 -15.66 12.94 -2.16
C LYS A 169 -15.57 12.45 -3.60
N ASP A 170 -14.72 11.45 -3.80
CA ASP A 170 -14.68 10.62 -4.99
C ASP A 170 -14.54 9.17 -4.54
N ILE A 171 -15.67 8.45 -4.55
CA ILE A 171 -15.75 7.07 -4.08
C ILE A 171 -14.76 6.15 -4.82
N LYS A 172 -14.38 6.46 -6.06
CA LYS A 172 -13.42 5.64 -6.80
C LYS A 172 -12.02 5.67 -6.19
N MET A 173 -11.69 6.67 -5.38
CA MET A 173 -10.45 6.69 -4.62
C MET A 173 -10.42 5.63 -3.50
N LEU A 174 -11.58 5.09 -3.11
CA LEU A 174 -11.67 3.91 -2.23
C LEU A 174 -11.48 2.60 -2.99
N GLY A 175 -11.23 2.62 -4.30
CA GLY A 175 -10.81 1.43 -5.05
C GLY A 175 -9.56 0.78 -4.44
N CYS A 176 -8.73 1.59 -3.76
CA CYS A 176 -7.78 1.16 -2.76
C CYS A 176 -8.04 1.93 -1.45
N GLY A 177 -8.78 1.29 -0.54
CA GLY A 177 -9.02 1.78 0.82
C GLY A 177 -7.86 1.43 1.75
N LEU A 178 -7.73 2.17 2.84
CA LEU A 178 -6.68 2.04 3.85
C LEU A 178 -7.29 2.18 5.25
N SER A 179 -6.89 1.27 6.15
CA SER A 179 -7.29 1.31 7.56
C SER A 179 -6.16 0.86 8.47
N TYR A 180 -6.12 1.40 9.69
CA TYR A 180 -5.27 0.89 10.75
C TYR A 180 -5.80 -0.47 11.27
N ALA A 181 -4.91 -1.45 11.44
CA ALA A 181 -5.33 -2.83 11.72
C ALA A 181 -6.04 -2.98 13.08
N GLU A 182 -5.66 -2.21 14.10
CA GLU A 182 -6.33 -2.23 15.41
C GLU A 182 -7.82 -1.87 15.31
N CYS A 183 -8.17 -0.84 14.53
CA CYS A 183 -9.57 -0.46 14.30
C CYS A 183 -10.35 -1.58 13.58
N ILE A 184 -9.70 -2.30 12.66
CA ILE A 184 -10.30 -3.45 12.00
C ILE A 184 -10.50 -4.60 12.99
N ARG A 185 -9.55 -4.85 13.88
CA ARG A 185 -9.67 -5.87 14.93
C ARG A 185 -10.86 -5.60 15.83
N ASP A 186 -11.09 -4.34 16.21
CA ASP A 186 -12.24 -3.93 17.02
C ASP A 186 -13.58 -4.21 16.30
N ILE A 187 -13.65 -3.95 14.99
CA ILE A 187 -14.82 -4.26 14.16
C ILE A 187 -15.06 -5.77 14.08
N LEU A 188 -14.00 -6.55 13.86
CA LEU A 188 -14.13 -8.02 13.78
C LEU A 188 -14.47 -8.63 15.15
N ASN A 189 -13.97 -8.06 16.25
CA ASN A 189 -14.33 -8.46 17.62
C ASN A 189 -15.82 -8.22 17.90
N ALA A 190 -16.43 -7.22 17.25
CA ALA A 190 -17.87 -7.01 17.28
C ALA A 190 -18.65 -7.96 16.34
N GLY A 191 -17.96 -8.87 15.64
CA GLY A 191 -18.55 -9.85 14.72
C GLY A 191 -18.89 -9.29 13.34
N ASP A 192 -18.37 -8.10 12.98
CA ASP A 192 -18.70 -7.43 11.72
C ASP A 192 -17.54 -7.54 10.70
N LYS A 193 -17.92 -7.71 9.43
CA LYS A 193 -17.02 -7.73 8.26
C LYS A 193 -17.65 -7.09 7.03
N ASN A 194 -18.72 -6.33 7.22
CA ASN A 194 -19.44 -5.64 6.17
C ASN A 194 -18.70 -4.36 5.77
N LEU A 195 -18.84 -3.98 4.50
CA LEU A 195 -18.36 -2.71 3.97
C LEU A 195 -18.84 -1.52 4.81
N GLN A 196 -20.10 -1.54 5.26
CA GLN A 196 -20.66 -0.46 6.05
C GLN A 196 -19.88 -0.20 7.34
N ALA A 197 -19.51 -1.23 8.09
CA ALA A 197 -18.74 -1.06 9.32
C ALA A 197 -17.29 -0.63 9.02
N ILE A 198 -16.65 -1.29 8.06
CA ILE A 198 -15.24 -1.03 7.71
C ILE A 198 -15.07 0.37 7.10
N SER A 199 -16.05 0.84 6.32
CA SER A 199 -15.99 2.17 5.70
C SER A 199 -15.87 3.32 6.69
N LYS A 200 -16.34 3.17 7.94
CA LYS A 200 -16.23 4.16 9.03
C LYS A 200 -14.78 4.40 9.48
N VAL A 201 -13.88 3.49 9.12
CA VAL A 201 -12.44 3.56 9.42
C VAL A 201 -11.61 3.39 8.14
N MET A 202 -12.18 3.61 6.96
CA MET A 202 -11.50 3.40 5.68
C MET A 202 -11.27 4.74 4.97
N TYR A 203 -10.00 5.08 4.79
CA TYR A 203 -9.56 6.25 4.05
C TYR A 203 -9.07 5.84 2.66
N PRO A 204 -9.07 6.73 1.65
CA PRO A 204 -8.31 6.48 0.43
C PRO A 204 -6.84 6.23 0.76
N TRP A 205 -6.24 5.19 0.20
CA TRP A 205 -4.82 4.87 0.45
C TRP A 205 -3.85 5.99 0.05
N SER A 206 -4.28 6.88 -0.85
CA SER A 206 -3.54 8.06 -1.26
C SER A 206 -3.35 9.06 -0.11
N CYS A 207 -4.18 9.01 0.93
CA CYS A 207 -3.98 9.84 2.12
C CYS A 207 -2.62 9.59 2.77
N LEU A 208 -2.06 8.38 2.63
CA LEU A 208 -0.73 8.05 3.14
C LEU A 208 0.37 8.91 2.50
N VAL A 209 0.22 9.26 1.22
CA VAL A 209 1.20 10.06 0.49
C VAL A 209 0.77 11.51 0.29
N CYS A 210 -0.51 11.85 0.46
CA CYS A 210 -1.07 13.17 0.11
C CYS A 210 -1.58 14.01 1.26
N CYS A 211 -2.01 13.38 2.36
CA CYS A 211 -2.80 14.10 3.33
C CYS A 211 -1.93 15.13 4.05
N ARG A 212 -2.24 16.42 3.88
CA ARG A 212 -1.55 17.52 4.58
C ARG A 212 -2.32 18.02 5.79
N PHE A 213 -3.61 17.64 5.90
CA PHE A 213 -4.54 18.14 6.90
C PHE A 213 -4.15 17.78 8.34
N PHE A 214 -3.78 16.53 8.59
CA PHE A 214 -3.47 16.06 9.96
C PHE A 214 -2.09 16.46 10.47
N SER A 215 -1.27 17.07 9.63
CA SER A 215 0.09 17.44 10.01
C SER A 215 0.14 18.94 10.36
N THR A 216 0.89 19.32 11.39
CA THR A 216 0.95 20.72 11.87
C THR A 216 2.32 21.36 11.68
N LYS A 217 3.33 20.60 11.23
CA LYS A 217 4.72 21.07 11.07
C LYS A 217 4.94 21.74 9.72
N GLU A 218 5.83 22.72 9.62
CA GLU A 218 6.11 23.44 8.38
C GLU A 218 6.91 22.59 7.36
N ASP A 219 7.80 21.70 7.82
CA ASP A 219 8.61 20.79 6.98
C ASP A 219 8.06 19.36 6.96
N LYS A 220 7.09 19.08 6.09
CA LYS A 220 6.39 17.78 6.05
C LYS A 220 6.95 16.83 5.02
N ASN A 221 8.13 16.29 5.31
CA ASN A 221 8.66 15.14 4.60
C ASN A 221 7.67 13.95 4.66
N LEU A 222 7.66 13.11 3.62
CA LEU A 222 6.71 12.00 3.46
C LEU A 222 6.51 11.12 4.71
N PRO A 223 7.56 10.60 5.40
CA PRO A 223 7.39 9.83 6.64
C PRO A 223 6.61 10.55 7.72
N ASN A 224 6.97 11.80 8.05
CA ASN A 224 6.26 12.56 9.09
C ASN A 224 4.81 12.84 8.69
N ARG A 225 4.58 13.21 7.43
CA ARG A 225 3.22 13.46 6.90
C ARG A 225 2.33 12.22 6.98
N ALA A 226 2.87 11.06 6.59
CA ALA A 226 2.17 9.79 6.66
C ALA A 226 1.86 9.38 8.11
N PHE A 227 2.83 9.55 9.02
CA PHE A 227 2.64 9.27 10.43
C PHE A 227 1.56 10.14 11.06
N ASP A 228 1.64 11.46 10.85
CA ASP A 228 0.66 12.43 11.34
C ASP A 228 -0.75 12.09 10.82
N PHE A 229 -0.87 11.69 9.54
CA PHE A 229 -2.13 11.20 8.99
C PHE A 229 -2.64 9.96 9.72
N ILE A 230 -1.83 8.91 9.88
CA ILE A 230 -2.30 7.70 10.55
C ILE A 230 -2.70 8.01 11.99
N LYS A 231 -1.87 8.75 12.73
CA LYS A 231 -2.18 9.14 14.10
C LYS A 231 -3.48 9.93 14.15
N GLY A 232 -3.58 11.05 13.43
CA GLY A 232 -4.76 11.91 13.46
C GLY A 232 -6.04 11.25 12.97
N ALA A 233 -5.96 10.34 11.97
CA ALA A 233 -7.12 9.65 11.42
C ALA A 233 -7.66 8.52 12.33
N PHE A 234 -6.80 7.91 13.15
CA PHE A 234 -7.13 6.67 13.87
C PHE A 234 -7.01 6.73 15.39
N GLU A 235 -6.28 7.68 15.97
CA GLU A 235 -6.04 7.77 17.42
C GLU A 235 -7.35 7.78 18.23
N ASN A 236 -8.33 8.58 17.82
CA ASN A 236 -9.64 8.65 18.48
C ASN A 236 -10.61 7.50 18.14
N LYS A 237 -10.20 6.59 17.24
CA LYS A 237 -11.03 5.48 16.74
C LYS A 237 -10.68 4.13 17.37
N ILE A 238 -9.60 4.07 18.15
CA ILE A 238 -9.22 2.88 18.91
C ILE A 238 -10.13 2.80 20.13
N ARG A 239 -10.84 1.67 20.30
CA ARG A 239 -11.84 1.53 21.36
C ARG A 239 -11.21 1.40 22.75
N ASP A 240 -10.05 0.77 22.80
CA ASP A 240 -9.28 0.56 24.02
C ASP A 240 -8.45 1.81 24.34
N LYS A 241 -8.98 2.67 25.23
CA LYS A 241 -8.31 3.92 25.64
C LYS A 241 -7.03 3.69 26.44
N GLU A 242 -6.78 2.46 26.90
CA GLU A 242 -5.50 2.10 27.55
C GLU A 242 -4.42 1.75 26.52
N LYS A 243 -4.81 1.46 25.27
CA LYS A 243 -3.88 1.34 24.13
C LYS A 243 -3.62 2.71 23.52
N GLU A 244 -2.60 3.39 24.03
CA GLU A 244 -2.09 4.58 23.36
C GLU A 244 -1.56 4.22 21.95
N PHE A 245 -1.86 5.08 20.97
CA PHE A 245 -1.20 4.99 19.67
C PHE A 245 0.31 5.17 19.90
N PRO A 246 1.20 4.22 19.53
CA PRO A 246 2.59 4.27 19.97
C PRO A 246 3.28 5.52 19.40
N SER A 247 3.53 6.51 20.26
CA SER A 247 3.50 7.89 19.78
C SER A 247 4.80 8.45 19.23
N ASN A 248 5.94 7.74 19.23
CA ASN A 248 7.20 8.21 18.61
C ASN A 248 8.17 7.11 18.13
N LYS A 249 7.87 5.81 18.30
CA LYS A 249 8.84 4.73 18.01
C LYS A 249 8.93 4.33 16.52
N PHE A 250 8.01 4.82 15.70
CA PHE A 250 7.87 4.38 14.31
C PHE A 250 8.70 5.19 13.30
N ILE A 251 9.05 6.43 13.64
CA ILE A 251 9.91 7.25 12.79
C ILE A 251 11.36 7.06 13.25
N SER A 252 12.23 6.69 12.32
CA SER A 252 13.66 6.52 12.56
C SER A 252 14.49 7.43 11.65
N SER A 253 15.68 7.82 12.13
CA SER A 253 16.71 8.50 11.32
C SER A 253 17.49 7.54 10.40
N GLU A 254 17.38 6.24 10.65
CA GLU A 254 18.07 5.20 9.88
C GLU A 254 17.11 4.05 9.54
N PRO A 255 17.19 3.48 8.31
CA PRO A 255 16.41 2.30 7.98
C PRO A 255 17.03 1.04 8.60
N PRO A 256 16.25 -0.02 8.83
CA PRO A 256 16.79 -1.32 9.19
C PRO A 256 17.85 -1.83 8.20
N SER A 257 18.75 -2.70 8.66
CA SER A 257 19.89 -3.19 7.85
C SER A 257 19.46 -3.81 6.51
N TYR A 258 18.36 -4.57 6.50
CA TYR A 258 17.85 -5.22 5.29
C TYR A 258 17.32 -4.20 4.28
N ILE A 259 16.69 -3.11 4.74
CA ILE A 259 16.26 -2.00 3.87
C ILE A 259 17.46 -1.28 3.29
N SER A 260 18.47 -0.97 4.12
CA SER A 260 19.74 -0.41 3.66
C SER A 260 20.39 -1.26 2.57
N LYS A 261 20.39 -2.59 2.73
CA LYS A 261 20.96 -3.52 1.73
C LYS A 261 20.16 -3.54 0.43
N ILE A 262 18.82 -3.57 0.51
CA ILE A 262 17.96 -3.53 -0.68
C ILE A 262 18.20 -2.25 -1.48
N MET A 263 18.30 -1.10 -0.81
CA MET A 263 18.58 0.19 -1.49
C MET A 263 19.92 0.22 -2.20
N ASN A 264 20.92 -0.50 -1.68
CA ASN A 264 22.28 -0.55 -2.23
C ASN A 264 22.49 -1.78 -3.13
N GLU A 265 21.41 -2.46 -3.54
CA GLU A 265 21.45 -3.68 -4.37
C GLU A 265 22.34 -4.79 -3.80
N LYS A 266 22.49 -4.85 -2.47
CA LYS A 266 23.28 -5.86 -1.77
C LYS A 266 22.42 -7.09 -1.45
N GLU A 267 23.06 -8.25 -1.42
CA GLU A 267 22.41 -9.48 -0.96
C GLU A 267 22.09 -9.42 0.54
N LEU A 268 20.91 -9.93 0.90
CA LEU A 268 20.51 -10.12 2.29
C LEU A 268 21.17 -11.37 2.85
N SER A 269 21.60 -11.33 4.11
CA SER A 269 22.05 -12.53 4.81
C SER A 269 20.89 -13.51 5.00
N LYS A 270 21.18 -14.79 5.29
CA LYS A 270 20.13 -15.78 5.60
C LYS A 270 19.26 -15.32 6.78
N GLU A 271 19.89 -14.80 7.84
CA GLU A 271 19.17 -14.26 9.00
C GLU A 271 18.24 -13.09 8.63
N GLU A 272 18.68 -12.20 7.74
CA GLU A 272 17.83 -11.09 7.27
C GLU A 272 16.69 -11.59 6.39
N GLN A 273 16.94 -12.59 5.54
CA GLN A 273 15.88 -13.22 4.73
C GLN A 273 14.85 -13.93 5.62
N GLU A 274 15.29 -14.60 6.69
CA GLU A 274 14.42 -15.24 7.69
C GLU A 274 13.63 -14.22 8.53
N ARG A 275 14.19 -13.01 8.73
CA ARG A 275 13.47 -11.89 9.36
C ARG A 275 12.44 -11.27 8.42
N VAL A 276 12.74 -11.17 7.14
CA VAL A 276 11.82 -10.66 6.12
C VAL A 276 10.77 -11.73 5.82
N LYS A 277 9.72 -11.72 6.62
CA LYS A 277 8.62 -12.71 6.58
C LYS A 277 7.48 -12.33 5.63
N VAL A 278 7.76 -11.45 4.67
CA VAL A 278 6.78 -10.97 3.68
C VAL A 278 7.22 -11.32 2.27
N LYS A 279 6.24 -11.45 1.35
CA LYS A 279 6.52 -11.74 -0.06
C LYS A 279 7.26 -10.60 -0.76
N ARG A 280 7.05 -9.37 -0.30
CA ARG A 280 7.49 -8.15 -1.00
C ARG A 280 7.86 -7.06 0.00
N ILE A 281 8.91 -6.33 -0.33
CA ILE A 281 9.25 -5.04 0.30
C ILE A 281 9.15 -3.97 -0.79
N ILE A 282 8.46 -2.88 -0.47
CA ILE A 282 8.35 -1.72 -1.34
C ILE A 282 8.86 -0.49 -0.60
N ILE A 283 9.82 0.20 -1.17
CA ILE A 283 10.38 1.45 -0.66
C ILE A 283 9.88 2.59 -1.54
N VAL A 284 9.30 3.62 -0.94
CA VAL A 284 8.80 4.83 -1.62
C VAL A 284 9.59 6.03 -1.10
N LYS A 285 10.28 6.73 -2.00
CA LYS A 285 11.12 7.89 -1.70
C LYS A 285 10.48 9.15 -2.24
N GLU A 286 10.31 10.17 -1.40
CA GLU A 286 9.92 11.51 -1.84
C GLU A 286 11.17 12.39 -2.02
N LYS A 287 11.32 12.99 -3.21
CA LYS A 287 12.44 13.91 -3.48
C LYS A 287 12.12 15.29 -2.91
N LYS A 288 13.18 16.01 -2.50
CA LYS A 288 13.07 17.36 -1.92
C LYS A 288 12.43 18.40 -2.87
N SER A 289 12.36 18.12 -4.17
CA SER A 289 11.76 18.98 -5.20
C SER A 289 10.24 18.89 -5.33
N ASP A 290 9.59 17.98 -4.60
CA ASP A 290 8.12 17.76 -4.66
C ASP A 290 7.35 18.60 -3.60
N LEU A 291 8.05 19.52 -2.93
CA LEU A 291 7.50 20.50 -1.98
C LEU A 291 7.36 21.89 -2.60
#